data_AF-A0AAP3E3Q1-F1
#
_entry.id   AF-A0AAP3E3Q1-F1
#
_cell.length_a   1.000
_cell.length_b   1.000
_cell.length_c   1.000
_cell.angle_alpha   90.00
_cell.angle_beta   90.00
_cell.angle_gamma   90.00
#
_symmetry.space_group_name_H-M   'P 1'
#
loop_
_entity.id
_entity.type
_entity.pdbx_description
1 polymer ?
#
loop_
_entity_poly.entity_id
_entity_poly.type
_entity_poly.pdbx_seq_one_letter_code
_entity_poly.pdbx_strand_id
1 'polypeptide(L)'
;MSTESISDRHEHVRSIGVTAFAAFVGIGAAIASSMLTGDLAPAEAASDNRALLIVFAAIFVQFPLIKAIGIYDDDEFGVKHYLFITFMTFSLWFITWGILLTSEYTG
;
A
#
# COMPACT_ATOMS: atom_id res chain seq x y z
N MET A 1 -20.08 -25.67 16.15
CA MET A 1 -18.95 -25.35 17.04
C MET A 1 -17.56 -25.63 16.45
N SER A 2 -17.21 -26.83 15.93
CA SER A 2 -15.87 -27.06 15.33
C SER A 2 -15.64 -26.33 13.99
N THR A 3 -16.69 -26.08 13.22
CA THR A 3 -16.63 -25.38 11.92
C THR A 3 -16.59 -23.86 12.05
N GLU A 4 -17.17 -23.28 13.10
CA GLU A 4 -17.15 -21.84 13.37
C GLU A 4 -15.74 -21.34 13.72
N SER A 5 -14.99 -22.08 14.55
CA SER A 5 -13.60 -21.71 14.91
C SER A 5 -12.63 -21.78 13.73
N ILE A 6 -12.90 -22.66 12.76
CA ILE A 6 -12.13 -22.74 11.51
C ILE A 6 -12.44 -21.51 10.63
N SER A 7 -13.71 -21.13 10.48
CA SER A 7 -14.12 -19.96 9.69
C SER A 7 -13.47 -18.66 10.20
N ASP A 8 -13.53 -18.40 11.51
CA ASP A 8 -12.94 -17.20 12.13
C ASP A 8 -11.43 -17.08 11.87
N ARG A 9 -10.71 -18.20 11.93
CA ARG A 9 -9.26 -18.21 11.68
C ARG A 9 -8.93 -17.85 10.24
N HIS A 10 -9.71 -18.35 9.28
CA HIS A 10 -9.51 -18.04 7.86
C HIS A 10 -9.75 -16.55 7.58
N GLU A 11 -10.80 -15.96 8.16
CA GLU A 11 -11.07 -14.53 8.04
C GLU A 11 -9.95 -13.69 8.68
N HIS A 12 -9.46 -14.10 9.85
CA HIS A 12 -8.37 -13.40 10.52
C HIS A 12 -7.08 -13.38 9.70
N VAL A 13 -6.64 -14.54 9.21
CA VAL A 13 -5.42 -14.66 8.38
C VAL A 13 -5.56 -13.86 7.08
N ARG A 14 -6.75 -13.88 6.47
CA ARG A 14 -7.08 -13.06 5.30
C ARG A 14 -6.89 -11.57 5.56
N SER A 15 -7.44 -11.07 6.66
CA SER A 15 -7.33 -9.65 7.02
C SER A 15 -5.87 -9.21 7.27
N ILE A 16 -5.07 -10.07 7.91
CA ILE A 16 -3.64 -9.83 8.13
C ILE A 16 -2.90 -9.77 6.79
N GLY A 17 -3.17 -10.73 5.89
CA GLY A 17 -2.55 -10.78 4.57
C GLY A 17 -2.78 -9.51 3.75
N VAL A 18 -4.00 -9.01 3.72
CA VAL A 18 -4.35 -7.77 3.01
C VAL A 18 -3.66 -6.56 3.62
N THR A 19 -3.60 -6.49 4.95
CA THR A 19 -2.91 -5.40 5.66
C THR A 19 -1.41 -5.42 5.37
N ALA A 20 -0.77 -6.58 5.46
CA ALA A 20 0.66 -6.74 5.21
C ALA A 20 1.01 -6.43 3.74
N PHE A 21 0.19 -6.92 2.80
CA PHE A 21 0.38 -6.63 1.37
C PHE A 21 0.24 -5.14 1.08
N ALA A 22 -0.79 -4.48 1.62
CA ALA A 22 -0.98 -3.04 1.47
C ALA A 22 0.21 -2.23 2.02
N ALA A 23 0.75 -2.65 3.17
CA ALA A 23 1.93 -2.04 3.77
C ALA A 23 3.19 -2.23 2.90
N PHE A 24 3.46 -3.45 2.42
CA PHE A 24 4.63 -3.73 1.58
C PHE A 24 4.61 -2.96 0.26
N VAL A 25 3.45 -2.85 -0.39
CA VAL A 25 3.31 -2.04 -1.60
C VAL A 25 3.52 -0.55 -1.30
N GLY A 26 3.06 -0.05 -0.16
CA GLY A 26 3.33 1.33 0.27
C GLY A 26 4.83 1.61 0.42
N ILE A 27 5.56 0.71 1.08
CA ILE A 27 7.02 0.79 1.21
C ILE A 27 7.70 0.73 -0.17
N GLY A 28 7.29 -0.21 -1.02
CA GLY A 28 7.82 -0.33 -2.39
C GLY A 28 7.59 0.92 -3.24
N ALA A 29 6.41 1.53 -3.11
CA ALA A 29 6.08 2.80 -3.76
C ALA A 29 6.96 3.96 -3.25
N ALA A 30 7.32 3.96 -1.96
CA ALA A 30 8.19 5.00 -1.39
C ALA A 30 9.61 4.89 -1.93
N ILE A 31 10.14 3.66 -2.03
CA ILE A 31 11.44 3.39 -2.65
C ILE A 31 11.42 3.79 -4.14
N ALA A 32 10.35 3.42 -4.87
CA ALA A 32 10.20 3.85 -6.27
C ALA A 32 10.13 5.39 -6.40
N SER A 33 9.49 6.06 -5.45
CA SER A 33 9.43 7.53 -5.40
C SER A 33 10.82 8.13 -5.17
N SER A 34 11.60 7.58 -4.23
CA SER A 34 12.97 8.06 -3.99
C SER A 34 13.90 7.83 -5.17
N MET A 35 13.75 6.71 -5.90
CA MET A 35 14.52 6.47 -7.14
C MET A 35 14.14 7.45 -8.25
N LEU A 36 12.87 7.86 -8.32
CA LEU A 36 12.40 8.79 -9.35
C LEU A 36 12.80 10.25 -9.06
N THR A 37 12.90 10.63 -7.78
CA THR A 37 13.25 12.00 -7.37
C THR A 37 14.67 12.11 -6.79
N GLY A 38 15.52 11.10 -6.98
CA GLY A 38 16.87 11.04 -6.39
C GLY A 38 17.80 12.15 -6.87
N ASP A 39 17.58 12.68 -8.07
CA ASP A 39 18.36 13.79 -8.65
C ASP A 39 18.02 15.16 -8.03
N LEU A 40 16.96 15.26 -7.22
CA LEU A 40 16.47 16.51 -6.64
C LEU A 40 16.93 16.67 -5.19
N ALA A 41 17.06 17.92 -4.74
CA ALA A 41 17.24 18.18 -3.31
C ALA A 41 16.00 17.70 -2.53
N PRO A 42 16.12 17.24 -1.27
CA PRO A 42 15.00 16.69 -0.51
C PRO A 42 13.76 17.60 -0.43
N ALA A 43 13.96 18.91 -0.33
CA ALA A 43 12.87 19.89 -0.28
C ALA A 43 12.09 19.99 -1.61
N GLU A 44 12.80 19.85 -2.74
CA GLU A 44 12.21 19.86 -4.07
C GLU A 44 11.51 18.53 -4.35
N ALA A 45 12.15 17.41 -4.00
CA ALA A 45 11.58 16.07 -4.09
C ALA A 45 10.27 15.93 -3.29
N ALA A 46 10.21 16.50 -2.09
CA ALA A 46 9.01 16.49 -1.26
C ALA A 46 7.80 17.21 -1.88
N SER A 47 8.06 18.15 -2.80
CA SER A 47 7.03 18.92 -3.50
C SER A 47 6.71 18.38 -4.90
N ASP A 48 7.35 17.27 -5.32
CA ASP A 48 7.16 16.70 -6.64
C ASP A 48 5.89 15.82 -6.71
N ASN A 49 4.96 16.24 -7.57
CA ASN A 49 3.71 15.51 -7.82
C ASN A 49 3.93 14.14 -8.48
N ARG A 50 5.09 13.87 -9.07
CA ARG A 50 5.38 12.57 -9.71
C ARG A 50 5.31 11.41 -8.74
N ALA A 51 5.75 11.61 -7.50
CA ALA A 51 5.67 10.57 -6.50
C ALA A 51 4.24 10.34 -5.98
N LEU A 52 3.39 11.38 -6.00
CA LEU A 52 1.94 11.18 -5.80
C LEU A 52 1.37 10.27 -6.90
N LEU A 53 1.80 10.42 -8.15
CA LEU A 53 1.38 9.53 -9.23
C LEU A 53 1.83 8.08 -9.00
N ILE A 54 3.02 7.86 -8.42
CA ILE A 54 3.51 6.52 -8.08
C ILE A 54 2.61 5.84 -7.04
N VAL A 55 2.29 6.51 -5.94
CA VAL A 55 1.42 5.90 -4.91
C VAL A 55 0.00 5.69 -5.42
N PHE A 56 -0.54 6.61 -6.22
CA PHE A 56 -1.84 6.41 -6.85
C PHE A 56 -1.83 5.21 -7.80
N ALA A 57 -0.82 5.11 -8.67
CA ALA A 57 -0.68 3.95 -9.56
C ALA A 57 -0.56 2.64 -8.77
N ALA A 58 0.21 2.63 -7.68
CA ALA A 58 0.35 1.47 -6.80
C ALA A 58 -1.01 1.05 -6.20
N ILE A 59 -1.80 2.01 -5.70
CA ILE A 59 -3.15 1.76 -5.15
C ILE A 59 -4.08 1.20 -6.23
N PHE A 60 -4.10 1.82 -7.43
CA PHE A 60 -4.95 1.36 -8.52
C PHE A 60 -4.58 -0.04 -9.02
N VAL A 61 -3.29 -0.40 -9.01
CA VAL A 61 -2.80 -1.73 -9.38
C VAL A 61 -3.10 -2.78 -8.31
N GLN A 62 -3.19 -2.41 -7.03
CA GLN A 62 -3.56 -3.33 -5.96
C GLN A 62 -5.00 -3.87 -6.09
N PHE A 63 -5.95 -3.06 -6.53
CA PHE A 63 -7.34 -3.49 -6.66
C PHE A 63 -7.53 -4.70 -7.61
N PRO A 64 -7.05 -4.67 -8.87
CA PRO A 64 -7.13 -5.83 -9.75
C PRO A 64 -6.27 -7.00 -9.24
N LEU A 65 -5.13 -6.75 -8.57
CA LEU A 65 -4.32 -7.81 -7.97
C LEU A 65 -5.08 -8.56 -6.87
N ILE A 66 -5.68 -7.84 -5.93
CA ILE A 66 -6.42 -8.44 -4.81
C ILE A 66 -7.64 -9.21 -5.31
N LYS A 67 -8.33 -8.69 -6.35
CA LYS A 67 -9.40 -9.42 -7.03
C LYS A 67 -8.89 -10.67 -7.74
N ALA A 68 -7.78 -10.60 -8.47
CA ALA A 68 -7.21 -11.73 -9.20
C ALA A 68 -6.76 -12.88 -8.29
N ILE A 69 -6.34 -12.58 -7.06
CA ILE A 69 -5.94 -13.62 -6.08
C ILE A 69 -7.17 -14.32 -5.48
N GLY A 70 -8.40 -13.82 -5.72
CA GLY A 70 -9.63 -14.47 -5.27
C GLY A 70 -9.80 -14.49 -3.74
N ILE A 71 -9.18 -13.54 -3.06
CA ILE A 71 -9.21 -13.45 -1.59
C ILE A 71 -10.62 -13.10 -1.09
N TYR A 72 -11.39 -12.38 -1.89
CA TYR A 72 -12.76 -11.99 -1.60
C TYR A 72 -13.68 -12.51 -2.71
N ASP A 73 -14.89 -12.93 -2.34
CA ASP A 73 -15.97 -13.08 -3.32
C ASP A 73 -16.33 -11.70 -3.88
N ASP A 74 -16.73 -11.64 -5.15
CA ASP A 74 -17.01 -10.38 -5.85
C ASP A 74 -18.10 -9.55 -5.15
N ASP A 75 -19.02 -10.19 -4.42
CA ASP A 75 -20.09 -9.57 -3.65
C ASP A 75 -19.63 -9.03 -2.27
N GLU A 76 -18.45 -9.40 -1.80
CA GLU A 76 -17.93 -9.01 -0.47
C GLU A 76 -17.01 -7.77 -0.52
N PHE A 77 -16.52 -7.40 -1.71
CA PHE A 77 -15.56 -6.30 -1.86
C PHE A 77 -16.22 -4.91 -1.85
N GLY A 78 -16.67 -4.49 -0.66
CA GLY A 78 -17.31 -3.20 -0.42
C GLY A 78 -16.36 -2.00 -0.32
N VAL A 79 -16.96 -0.80 -0.23
CA VAL A 79 -16.27 0.51 -0.12
C VAL A 79 -15.24 0.53 1.02
N LYS A 80 -15.51 -0.14 2.14
CA LYS A 80 -14.60 -0.25 3.28
C LYS A 80 -13.23 -0.80 2.87
N HIS A 81 -13.19 -1.81 1.99
CA HIS A 81 -11.93 -2.44 1.58
C HIS A 81 -11.11 -1.50 0.70
N TYR A 82 -11.74 -0.81 -0.25
CA TYR A 82 -11.07 0.22 -1.04
C TYR A 82 -10.47 1.31 -0.15
N LEU A 83 -11.23 1.83 0.81
CA LEU A 83 -10.76 2.85 1.75
C LEU A 83 -9.60 2.34 2.59
N PHE A 84 -9.71 1.11 3.12
CA PHE A 84 -8.67 0.50 3.94
C PHE A 84 -7.36 0.34 3.17
N ILE A 85 -7.40 -0.24 1.97
CA ILE A 85 -6.21 -0.47 1.15
C ILE A 85 -5.57 0.86 0.76
N THR A 86 -6.38 1.79 0.25
CA THR A 86 -5.93 3.14 -0.14
C THR A 86 -5.24 3.83 1.03
N PHE A 87 -5.90 3.85 2.20
CA PHE A 87 -5.36 4.50 3.38
C PHE A 87 -4.07 3.84 3.86
N MET A 88 -4.06 2.51 4.02
CA MET A 88 -2.89 1.79 4.51
C MET A 88 -1.68 1.95 3.59
N THR A 89 -1.87 1.82 2.28
CA THR A 89 -0.79 1.98 1.30
C THR A 89 -0.29 3.42 1.26
N PHE A 90 -1.19 4.41 1.28
CA PHE A 90 -0.81 5.82 1.33
C PHE A 90 -0.05 6.17 2.62
N SER A 91 -0.52 5.72 3.78
CA SER A 91 0.12 6.00 5.06
C SER A 91 1.53 5.40 5.14
N LEU A 92 1.72 4.14 4.72
CA LEU A 92 3.05 3.53 4.73
C LEU A 92 3.98 4.20 3.73
N TRP A 93 3.48 4.52 2.52
CA TRP A 93 4.24 5.28 1.55
C TRP A 93 4.70 6.63 2.10
N PHE A 94 3.79 7.41 2.68
CA PHE A 94 4.06 8.74 3.21
C PHE A 94 5.10 8.72 4.34
N ILE A 95 4.95 7.81 5.29
CA ILE A 95 5.88 7.69 6.42
C ILE A 95 7.26 7.22 5.92
N THR A 96 7.32 6.16 5.11
CA THR A 96 8.59 5.65 4.60
C THR A 96 9.30 6.68 3.75
N TRP A 97 8.58 7.37 2.86
CA TRP A 97 9.20 8.39 2.03
C TRP A 97 9.66 9.61 2.83
N GLY A 98 8.87 10.07 3.80
CA GLY A 98 9.29 11.14 4.72
C GLY A 98 10.58 10.79 5.48
N ILE A 99 10.73 9.53 5.91
CA ILE A 99 11.97 9.05 6.53
C ILE A 99 13.14 9.12 5.54
N LEU A 100 12.99 8.59 4.32
CA LEU A 100 14.05 8.60 3.30
C LEU A 100 14.53 10.02 2.95
N LEU A 101 13.59 10.96 2.82
CA LEU A 101 13.89 12.37 2.58
C LEU A 101 14.66 13.00 3.75
N THR A 102 14.27 12.68 4.99
CA THR A 102 14.89 13.22 6.20
C THR A 102 16.27 12.59 6.47
N SER A 103 16.48 11.34 6.05
CA SER A 103 17.78 10.66 6.18
C SER A 103 18.77 11.03 5.06
N GLU A 104 18.44 12.00 4.21
CA GLU A 104 19.22 12.38 3.02
C GLU A 104 19.56 11.18 2.12
N TYR A 105 18.69 10.16 2.09
CA TYR A 105 18.88 9.02 1.20
C TYR A 105 18.61 9.49 -0.24
N THR A 106 19.69 9.91 -0.89
CA THR A 106 19.77 10.22 -2.32
C THR A 106 20.31 8.95 -2.99
N GLY A 107 19.43 8.25 -3.68
CA GLY A 107 19.74 7.03 -4.44
C GLY A 107 20.44 7.32 -5.74
#